data_AF-A0A974V1V1-F1
#
_entry.id   AF-A0A974V1V1-F1
#
_cell.length_a   1.000
_cell.length_b   1.000
_cell.length_c   1.000
_cell.angle_alpha   90.00
_cell.angle_beta   90.00
_cell.angle_gamma   90.00
#
_symmetry.space_group_name_H-M   'P 1'
#
loop_
_entity.id
_entity.type
_entity.pdbx_description
1 polymer ?
#
loop_
_entity_poly.entity_id
_entity_poly.type
_entity_poly.pdbx_seq_one_letter_code
_entity_poly.pdbx_strand_id
1 'polypeptide(L)'
;MNIDGAVVDGYAAKVAHAAGELDSAASGIGTGATTAETYGELGGRLGLDRSYVRASTALRQQLQAGATALRSAAQALEQLTAAHAQRDADAAELLKRAGRRS
;
A
#
# COMPACT_ATOMS: atom_id res chain seq x y z
N MET A 1 15.61 -21.80 -8.83
CA MET A 1 15.68 -20.52 -8.09
C MET A 1 14.61 -20.60 -7.02
N ASN A 2 15.00 -20.84 -5.77
CA ASN A 2 14.06 -20.99 -4.66
C ASN A 2 13.85 -19.60 -4.07
N ILE A 3 12.67 -19.03 -4.28
CA ILE A 3 12.30 -17.78 -3.62
C ILE A 3 12.00 -18.15 -2.17
N ASP A 4 12.79 -17.62 -1.24
CA ASP A 4 12.56 -17.84 0.18
C ASP A 4 11.25 -17.16 0.59
N GLY A 5 10.21 -17.96 0.85
CA GLY A 5 8.88 -17.46 1.20
C GLY A 5 8.88 -16.51 2.41
N ALA A 6 9.79 -16.73 3.37
CA ALA A 6 9.93 -15.85 4.52
C ALA A 6 10.43 -14.44 4.14
N VAL A 7 11.24 -14.34 3.09
CA VAL A 7 11.71 -13.06 2.56
C VAL A 7 10.58 -12.33 1.85
N VAL A 8 9.78 -13.03 1.04
CA VAL A 8 8.63 -12.44 0.32
C VAL A 8 7.54 -11.98 1.27
N ASP A 9 7.22 -12.77 2.29
CA ASP A 9 6.25 -12.38 3.33
C ASP A 9 6.73 -11.14 4.11
N GLY A 10 8.04 -11.05 4.39
CA GLY A 10 8.64 -9.86 4.98
C GLY A 10 8.55 -8.61 4.09
N TYR A 11 8.65 -8.76 2.76
CA TYR A 11 8.44 -7.66 1.82
C TYR A 11 6.97 -7.25 1.73
N ALA A 12 6.04 -8.20 1.64
CA ALA A 12 4.60 -7.94 1.62
C ALA A 12 4.17 -7.16 2.87
N ALA A 13 4.62 -7.57 4.05
CA ALA A 13 4.35 -6.89 5.32
C ALA A 13 4.88 -5.45 5.34
N LYS A 14 6.10 -5.21 4.87
CA LYS A 14 6.68 -3.85 4.77
C LYS A 14 5.89 -2.96 3.81
N VAL A 15 5.49 -3.50 2.67
CA VAL A 15 4.69 -2.77 1.67
C VAL A 15 3.30 -2.44 2.22
N ALA A 16 2.67 -3.36 2.94
CA ALA A 16 1.40 -3.13 3.61
C ALA A 16 1.50 -2.05 4.70
N HIS A 17 2.58 -2.07 5.50
CA HIS A 17 2.86 -1.03 6.49
C HIS A 17 3.00 0.35 5.84
N ALA A 18 3.81 0.46 4.78
CA ALA A 18 4.00 1.72 4.05
C ALA A 18 2.68 2.25 3.47
N ALA A 19 1.79 1.36 3.00
CA ALA A 19 0.45 1.76 2.57
C ALA A 19 -0.37 2.39 3.71
N GLY A 20 -0.31 1.82 4.91
CA GLY A 20 -0.97 2.35 6.11
C GLY A 20 -0.43 3.72 6.54
N GLU A 21 0.87 3.94 6.41
CA GLU A 21 1.49 5.25 6.68
C GLU A 21 1.02 6.32 5.68
N LEU A 22 0.89 5.97 4.41
CA LEU A 22 0.35 6.89 3.39
C LEU A 22 -1.12 7.24 3.63
N ASP A 23 -1.96 6.27 4.01
CA ASP A 23 -3.37 6.51 4.38
C ASP A 23 -3.46 7.43 5.63
N SER A 24 -2.58 7.22 6.60
CA SER A 24 -2.49 8.06 7.81
C SER A 24 -2.07 9.49 7.47
N ALA A 25 -1.05 9.65 6.62
CA ALA A 25 -0.60 10.95 6.14
C ALA A 25 -1.70 11.67 5.34
N ALA A 26 -2.42 10.95 4.47
CA ALA A 26 -3.53 11.49 3.71
C ALA A 26 -4.67 12.00 4.61
N SER A 27 -4.94 11.29 5.71
CA SER A 27 -5.96 11.66 6.69
C SER A 27 -5.61 12.92 7.47
N GLY A 28 -4.32 13.20 7.67
CA GLY A 28 -3.84 14.41 8.35
C GLY A 28 -3.93 15.68 7.50
N ILE A 29 -3.95 15.58 6.17
CA ILE A 29 -3.94 16.73 5.26
C ILE A 29 -5.29 17.45 5.28
N GLY A 30 -5.26 18.77 5.49
CA GLY A 30 -6.44 19.64 5.41
C GLY A 30 -7.15 19.87 6.74
N THR A 31 -6.62 19.37 7.86
CA THR A 31 -7.21 19.53 9.19
C THR A 31 -7.06 20.93 9.81
N GLY A 32 -6.30 21.85 9.19
CA GLY A 32 -6.00 23.16 9.80
C GLY A 32 -6.02 24.39 8.88
N ALA A 33 -6.31 24.24 7.57
CA ALA A 33 -6.22 25.37 6.63
C ALA A 33 -7.21 25.24 5.47
N THR A 34 -8.50 25.38 5.77
CA THR A 34 -9.57 25.19 4.78
C THR A 34 -10.50 26.39 4.63
N THR A 35 -10.31 27.44 5.43
CA THR A 35 -11.18 28.63 5.39
C THR A 35 -10.41 29.89 5.06
N ALA A 36 -11.08 30.85 4.42
CA ALA A 36 -10.52 32.16 4.11
C ALA A 36 -10.05 32.92 5.38
N GLU A 37 -10.69 32.66 6.54
CA GLU A 37 -10.28 33.22 7.84
C GLU A 37 -8.87 32.77 8.25
N THR A 38 -8.42 31.57 7.85
CA THR A 38 -7.04 31.11 8.10
C THR A 38 -6.00 31.95 7.35
N TYR A 39 -6.38 32.54 6.22
CA TYR A 39 -5.49 33.32 5.35
C TYR A 39 -5.71 34.84 5.46
N GLY A 40 -6.68 35.28 6.27
CA GLY A 40 -7.09 36.67 6.40
C GLY A 40 -7.78 37.22 5.15
N GLU A 41 -8.30 38.45 5.25
CA GLU A 41 -9.10 39.08 4.19
C GLU A 41 -8.32 39.25 2.87
N LEU A 42 -7.03 39.61 2.96
CA LEU A 42 -6.15 39.74 1.80
C LEU A 42 -5.91 38.36 1.14
N GLY A 43 -5.72 37.31 1.93
CA GLY A 43 -5.55 35.96 1.43
C GLY A 43 -6.81 35.40 0.76
N GLY A 44 -8.00 35.75 1.28
CA GLY A 44 -9.28 35.45 0.64
C GLY A 44 -9.46 36.17 -0.71
N ARG A 45 -9.07 37.45 -0.80
CA ARG A 45 -9.09 38.20 -2.08
C ARG A 45 -8.12 37.63 -3.11
N LEU A 46 -6.98 37.11 -2.68
CA LEU A 46 -5.99 36.45 -3.54
C LEU A 46 -6.35 34.99 -3.86
N GLY A 47 -7.41 34.44 -3.28
CA GLY A 47 -7.85 33.05 -3.52
C GLY A 47 -6.88 31.99 -3.00
N LEU A 48 -6.13 32.30 -1.95
CA LEU A 48 -5.17 31.38 -1.33
C LEU A 48 -5.87 30.18 -0.69
N ASP A 49 -7.07 30.38 -0.17
CA ASP A 49 -7.97 29.34 0.36
C ASP A 49 -8.27 28.28 -0.72
N ARG A 50 -8.74 28.70 -1.90
CA ARG A 50 -9.06 27.79 -3.01
C ARG A 50 -7.83 27.10 -3.56
N SER A 51 -6.72 27.82 -3.65
CA SER A 51 -5.45 27.27 -4.13
C SER A 51 -4.92 26.19 -3.18
N TYR A 52 -4.98 26.43 -1.88
CA TYR A 52 -4.55 25.47 -0.86
C TYR A 52 -5.50 24.28 -0.77
N VAL A 53 -6.81 24.48 -0.82
CA VAL A 53 -7.81 23.39 -0.88
C VAL A 53 -7.58 22.50 -2.10
N ARG A 54 -7.28 23.10 -3.27
CA ARG A 54 -6.95 22.34 -4.48
C ARG A 54 -5.66 21.54 -4.31
N ALA A 55 -4.59 22.16 -3.81
CA ALA A 55 -3.30 21.50 -3.61
C ALA A 55 -3.38 20.37 -2.58
N SER A 56 -3.99 20.62 -1.43
CA SER A 56 -4.21 19.62 -0.38
C SER A 56 -5.09 18.47 -0.85
N THR A 57 -6.12 18.74 -1.67
CA THR A 57 -6.94 17.68 -2.27
C THR A 57 -6.15 16.83 -3.27
N ALA A 58 -5.36 17.45 -4.14
CA ALA A 58 -4.50 16.72 -5.08
C ALA A 58 -3.48 15.83 -4.34
N LEU A 59 -2.86 16.36 -3.29
CA LEU A 59 -1.90 15.61 -2.48
C LEU A 59 -2.56 14.41 -1.77
N ARG A 60 -3.75 14.60 -1.18
CA ARG A 60 -4.52 13.49 -0.58
C ARG A 60 -4.82 12.39 -1.60
N GLN A 61 -5.28 12.77 -2.79
CA GLN A 61 -5.59 11.81 -3.85
C GLN A 61 -4.35 11.02 -4.28
N GLN A 62 -3.20 11.68 -4.40
CA GLN A 62 -1.94 11.01 -4.74
C GLN A 62 -1.50 10.01 -3.67
N LEU A 63 -1.60 10.39 -2.38
CA LEU A 63 -1.26 9.50 -1.27
C LEU A 63 -2.19 8.28 -1.22
N GLN A 64 -3.50 8.48 -1.38
CA GLN A 64 -4.48 7.40 -1.45
C GLN A 64 -4.23 6.46 -2.63
N ALA A 65 -3.93 7.00 -3.81
CA ALA A 65 -3.59 6.20 -4.98
C ALA A 65 -2.32 5.37 -4.74
N GLY A 66 -1.30 5.97 -4.12
CA GLY A 66 -0.07 5.28 -3.70
C GLY A 66 -0.35 4.15 -2.70
N ALA A 67 -1.15 4.41 -1.66
CA ALA A 67 -1.55 3.41 -0.68
C ALA A 67 -2.29 2.23 -1.32
N THR A 68 -3.20 2.49 -2.26
CA THR A 68 -3.88 1.44 -3.02
C THR A 68 -2.91 0.62 -3.86
N ALA A 69 -1.99 1.26 -4.59
CA ALA A 69 -0.99 0.56 -5.39
C ALA A 69 -0.09 -0.34 -4.54
N LEU A 70 0.36 0.14 -3.37
CA LEU A 70 1.14 -0.66 -2.43
C LEU A 70 0.34 -1.85 -1.89
N ARG A 71 -0.93 -1.66 -1.53
CA ARG A 71 -1.80 -2.79 -1.12
C ARG A 71 -1.93 -3.85 -2.21
N SER A 72 -2.15 -3.44 -3.45
CA SER A 72 -2.22 -4.39 -4.58
C SER A 72 -0.90 -5.14 -4.78
N ALA A 73 0.24 -4.47 -4.61
CA ALA A 73 1.55 -5.11 -4.67
C ALA A 73 1.76 -6.12 -3.53
N ALA A 74 1.39 -5.78 -2.29
CA ALA A 74 1.46 -6.70 -1.17
C ALA A 74 0.59 -7.95 -1.40
N GLN A 75 -0.64 -7.78 -1.88
CA GLN A 75 -1.52 -8.91 -2.23
C GLN A 75 -0.94 -9.80 -3.32
N ALA A 76 -0.32 -9.22 -4.36
CA ALA A 76 0.31 -9.99 -5.42
C ALA A 76 1.51 -10.81 -4.90
N LEU A 77 2.29 -10.25 -3.96
CA LEU A 77 3.39 -10.97 -3.30
C LEU A 77 2.87 -12.13 -2.45
N GLU A 78 1.82 -11.93 -1.66
CA GLU A 78 1.19 -12.98 -0.86
C GLU A 78 0.65 -14.12 -1.74
N GLN A 79 -0.02 -13.80 -2.86
CA GLN A 79 -0.51 -14.79 -3.81
C GLN A 79 0.62 -15.60 -4.45
N LEU A 80 1.74 -14.94 -4.77
CA LEU A 80 2.92 -15.60 -5.30
C LEU A 80 3.51 -16.58 -4.28
N THR A 81 3.68 -16.16 -3.01
CA THR A 81 4.18 -17.06 -1.95
C THR A 81 3.26 -18.27 -1.77
N ALA A 82 1.94 -18.06 -1.73
CA ALA A 82 0.97 -19.13 -1.58
C ALA A 82 1.03 -20.14 -2.74
N ALA A 83 1.15 -19.66 -3.98
CA ALA A 83 1.26 -20.51 -5.16
C ALA A 83 2.56 -21.35 -5.15
N HIS A 84 3.67 -20.79 -4.69
CA HIS A 84 4.92 -21.53 -4.52
C HIS A 84 4.84 -22.58 -3.43
N ALA A 85 4.30 -22.24 -2.25
CA ALA A 85 4.15 -23.18 -1.14
C ALA A 85 3.25 -24.39 -1.52
N GLN A 86 2.17 -24.15 -2.27
CA GLN A 86 1.30 -25.23 -2.75
C GLN A 86 2.04 -26.17 -3.72
N ARG A 87 2.80 -25.60 -4.67
CA ARG A 87 3.61 -26.40 -5.61
C ARG A 87 4.63 -27.30 -4.90
N ASP A 88 5.29 -26.78 -3.87
CA ASP A 88 6.26 -27.55 -3.09
C ASP A 88 5.58 -28.67 -2.28
N ALA A 89 4.40 -28.42 -1.73
CA ALA A 89 3.61 -29.43 -1.03
C ALA A 89 3.16 -30.56 -1.97
N ASP A 90 2.67 -30.22 -3.16
CA ASP A 90 2.23 -31.18 -4.18
C ASP A 90 3.42 -32.05 -4.65
N ALA A 91 4.59 -31.44 -4.88
CA ALA A 91 5.81 -32.16 -5.25
C ALA A 91 6.29 -33.12 -4.14
N ALA A 92 6.24 -32.68 -2.88
CA ALA A 92 6.59 -33.51 -1.73
C ALA A 92 5.62 -34.69 -1.56
N GLU A 93 4.32 -34.50 -1.85
CA GLU A 93 3.33 -35.55 -1.80
C GLU A 93 3.55 -36.60 -2.90
N LEU A 94 3.87 -36.15 -4.13
CA LEU A 94 4.22 -37.03 -5.25
C LEU A 94 5.47 -37.86 -4.94
N LEU A 95 6.51 -37.26 -4.37
CA LEU A 95 7.72 -37.97 -3.94
C LEU A 95 7.42 -39.00 -2.84
N LYS A 96 6.61 -38.66 -1.83
CA LYS A 96 6.17 -39.61 -0.79
C LYS A 96 5.38 -40.78 -1.36
N ARG A 97 4.51 -40.53 -2.34
CA ARG A 97 3.72 -41.57 -3.02
C ARG A 97 4.61 -42.46 -3.91
N ALA A 98 5.62 -41.90 -4.56
CA ALA A 98 6.59 -42.64 -5.36
C ALA A 98 7.48 -43.54 -4.50
N GLY A 99 8.03 -43.02 -3.39
CA GLY A 99 8.88 -43.79 -2.47
C GLY A 99 8.12 -44.85 -1.64
N ARG A 100 6.79 -44.81 -1.60
CA ARG A 100 5.95 -45.87 -1.01
C ARG A 100 5.66 -47.03 -1.97
N ARG A 101 5.94 -46.83 -3.27
CA ARG A 101 5.70 -47.82 -4.34
C ARG A 101 6.98 -48.52 -4.83
N SER A 102 8.14 -48.17 -4.28
CA SER A 102 9.43 -48.86 -4.43
C SER A 102 9.75 -49.68 -3.20
#